data_AF-A0A661S9B7-F1
#
_entry.id   AF-A0A661S9B7-F1
#
_cell.length_a   1.000
_cell.length_b   1.000
_cell.length_c   1.000
_cell.angle_alpha   90.00
_cell.angle_beta   90.00
_cell.angle_gamma   90.00
#
_symmetry.space_group_name_H-M   'P 1'
#
loop_
_entity.id
_entity.type
_entity.pdbx_description
1 polymer ?
#
loop_
_entity_poly.entity_id
_entity_poly.type
_entity_poly.pdbx_seq_one_letter_code
_entity_poly.pdbx_strand_id
1 'polypeptide(L)' 'MSDKKKKIIVLGKTFDSDENRRAYFREELRKKLPELRMTEGFPIGEDEDILNLSDPPYYTACPNPW' A
#
# COMPACT_ATOMS: atom_id res chain seq x y z
N MET A 1 17.32 26.61 12.76
CA MET A 1 16.15 26.47 11.86
C MET A 1 15.46 25.18 12.25
N SER A 2 14.20 25.22 12.67
CA SER A 2 13.49 24.01 13.10
C SER A 2 12.96 23.30 11.87
N ASP A 3 13.59 22.19 11.48
CA ASP A 3 13.05 21.25 10.49
C ASP A 3 11.71 20.73 10.99
N LYS A 4 10.61 21.39 10.61
CA LYS A 4 9.27 20.83 10.76
C LYS A 4 9.22 19.60 9.87
N LYS A 5 9.54 18.42 10.42
CA LYS A 5 9.27 17.12 9.79
C LYS A 5 7.81 17.13 9.34
N LYS A 6 7.58 17.25 8.03
CA LYS A 6 6.25 17.31 7.44
C LYS A 6 5.62 15.93 7.63
N LYS A 7 4.77 15.81 8.64
CA LYS A 7 3.99 14.60 8.89
C LYS A 7 3.10 14.34 7.68
N ILE A 8 3.10 13.11 7.20
CA ILE A 8 2.31 12.68 6.05
C ILE A 8 1.05 12.04 6.59
N ILE A 9 -0.12 12.54 6.19
CA ILE A 9 -1.41 12.01 6.64
C ILE A 9 -2.09 11.35 5.45
N VAL A 10 -2.36 10.04 5.55
CA VAL A 10 -3.00 9.26 4.49
C VAL A 10 -4.03 8.34 5.12
N LEU A 11 -5.28 8.43 4.66
CA LEU A 11 -6.41 7.64 5.16
C LEU A 11 -6.54 7.66 6.69
N GLY A 12 -6.38 8.83 7.29
CA GLY A 12 -6.46 9.04 8.75
C GLY A 12 -5.25 8.55 9.55
N LYS A 13 -4.19 8.06 8.90
CA LYS A 13 -2.94 7.62 9.55
C LYS A 13 -1.84 8.63 9.33
N THR A 14 -1.02 8.84 10.35
CA THR A 14 0.10 9.79 10.32
C THR A 14 1.43 9.05 10.22
N PHE A 15 2.29 9.47 9.29
CA PHE A 15 3.61 8.91 9.05
C PHE A 15 4.70 9.97 9.10
N ASP A 16 5.91 9.53 9.44
CA ASP A 16 7.10 10.37 9.50
C ASP A 16 7.84 10.50 8.17
N SER A 17 7.57 9.60 7.22
CA SER A 17 8.18 9.56 5.89
C SER A 17 7.30 8.79 4.92
N ASP A 18 7.48 9.04 3.61
CA ASP A 18 6.81 8.28 2.56
C ASP A 18 7.22 6.80 2.57
N GLU A 19 8.44 6.49 3.01
CA GLU A 19 8.91 5.11 3.18
C GLU A 19 8.11 4.38 4.26
N ASN A 20 7.91 5.00 5.43
CA ASN A 20 7.12 4.41 6.51
C ASN A 20 5.65 4.23 6.10
N ARG A 21 5.11 5.20 5.37
CA ARG A 21 3.77 5.13 4.76
C ARG A 21 3.68 3.94 3.80
N ARG A 22 4.59 3.86 2.82
CA ARG A 22 4.62 2.83 1.77
C ARG A 22 4.82 1.43 2.37
N ALA A 23 5.69 1.28 3.35
CA ALA A 23 5.90 0.01 4.07
C ALA A 23 4.63 -0.42 4.81
N TYR A 24 3.98 0.50 5.55
CA TYR A 24 2.74 0.20 6.26
C TYR A 24 1.63 -0.29 5.32
N PHE A 25 1.37 0.46 4.24
CA PHE A 25 0.32 0.08 3.30
C PHE A 25 0.67 -1.17 2.49
N ARG A 26 1.94 -1.49 2.23
CA ARG A 26 2.32 -2.78 1.64
C ARG A 26 2.01 -3.96 2.56
N GLU A 27 2.35 -3.86 3.85
CA GLU A 27 2.02 -4.92 4.81
C GLU A 27 0.50 -5.11 4.93
N GLU A 28 -0.24 -4.01 4.91
CA GLU A 28 -1.70 -4.07 4.90
C GLU A 28 -2.29 -4.59 3.58
N LEU A 29 -1.59 -4.40 2.44
CA LEU A 29 -1.98 -4.97 1.15
C LEU A 29 -1.80 -6.48 1.18
N ARG A 30 -0.64 -6.96 1.66
CA ARG A 30 -0.32 -8.40 1.78
C ARG A 30 -1.41 -9.16 2.53
N LYS A 31 -1.94 -8.59 3.61
CA LYS A 31 -3.03 -9.19 4.39
C LYS A 31 -4.36 -9.29 3.61
N LYS A 32 -4.60 -8.39 2.65
CA LYS A 32 -5.82 -8.33 1.84
C LYS A 32 -5.72 -9.14 0.56
N LEU A 33 -4.51 -9.48 0.08
CA LEU A 33 -4.31 -10.24 -1.15
C LEU A 33 -5.13 -11.55 -1.21
N PRO A 34 -5.26 -12.35 -0.13
CA PRO A 34 -6.07 -13.58 -0.18
C PRO A 34 -7.54 -13.33 -0.51
N GLU A 35 -8.13 -12.27 0.03
CA GLU A 35 -9.52 -11.88 -0.24
C GLU A 35 -9.66 -11.27 -1.65
N LEU A 36 -8.75 -10.37 -2.01
CA LEU A 36 -8.75 -9.73 -3.33
C LEU A 36 -8.59 -10.75 -4.47
N ARG A 37 -7.80 -11.81 -4.25
CA ARG A 37 -7.57 -12.91 -5.21
C ARG A 37 -8.86 -13.65 -5.59
N MET A 38 -9.90 -13.57 -4.77
CA MET A 38 -11.21 -14.15 -5.07
C MET A 38 -12.05 -13.29 -6.02
N THR A 39 -11.62 -12.06 -6.31
CA THR A 39 -12.32 -11.13 -7.21
C THR A 39 -12.07 -11.48 -8.66
N GLU A 40 -13.12 -11.41 -9.49
CA GLU A 40 -12.98 -11.58 -10.94
C GLU A 40 -12.02 -10.54 -11.54
N GLY A 41 -11.09 -10.99 -12.38
CA GLY A 41 -10.08 -10.12 -13.00
C GLY A 41 -8.86 -9.81 -12.13
N PHE A 42 -8.67 -10.51 -11.00
CA PHE A 42 -7.42 -10.41 -10.23
C PHE A 42 -6.22 -10.87 -11.09
N PRO A 43 -5.08 -10.14 -11.05
CA PRO A 43 -3.90 -10.48 -11.84
C PRO A 43 -3.34 -11.86 -11.48
N ILE A 44 -2.87 -12.60 -12.48
CA ILE A 44 -2.12 -13.83 -12.28
C ILE A 44 -0.66 -13.45 -11.99
N GLY A 45 -0.21 -13.63 -10.75
CA GLY A 45 1.15 -13.33 -10.33
C GLY A 45 1.40 -13.69 -8.86
N GLU A 46 2.67 -13.65 -8.45
CA GLU A 46 3.07 -13.87 -7.06
C GLU A 46 2.77 -12.64 -6.20
N ASP A 47 2.55 -12.86 -4.90
CA ASP A 47 2.24 -11.77 -3.97
C ASP A 47 3.39 -10.76 -3.89
N GLU A 48 4.66 -11.21 -3.97
CA GLU A 48 5.80 -10.29 -4.01
C GLU A 48 5.78 -9.38 -5.24
N ASP A 49 5.45 -9.89 -6.43
CA ASP A 49 5.40 -9.10 -7.65
C ASP A 49 4.31 -8.03 -7.57
N ILE A 50 3.12 -8.41 -7.07
CA ILE A 50 2.02 -7.48 -6.84
C ILE A 50 2.45 -6.37 -5.88
N LEU A 51 3.10 -6.72 -4.77
CA LEU A 51 3.57 -5.75 -3.77
C LEU A 51 4.66 -4.83 -4.31
N ASN A 52 5.59 -5.35 -5.11
CA ASN A 52 6.69 -4.59 -5.70
C ASN A 52 6.21 -3.58 -6.75
N LEU A 53 5.21 -3.97 -7.54
CA LEU A 53 4.60 -3.11 -8.55
C LEU A 53 3.59 -2.11 -7.97
N SER A 54 3.18 -2.26 -6.71
CA SER A 54 2.20 -1.38 -6.06
C SER A 54 2.86 -0.22 -5.31
N ASP A 55 2.19 0.94 -5.30
CA ASP A 55 2.46 2.07 -4.38
C ASP A 55 1.20 2.41 -3.55
N PRO A 56 0.81 1.51 -2.63
CA PRO A 56 -0.42 1.71 -1.90
C PRO A 56 -0.30 2.89 -0.90
N PRO A 57 -1.41 3.60 -0.63
CA PRO A 57 -2.76 3.31 -1.11
C PRO A 57 -3.10 3.99 -2.44
N TYR A 58 -2.16 4.68 -3.08
CA TYR A 58 -2.44 5.47 -4.28
C TYR A 58 -2.53 4.62 -5.55
N TYR A 59 -1.79 3.52 -5.60
CA TYR A 59 -1.81 2.59 -6.72
C TYR A 59 -1.53 1.16 -6.26
N THR A 60 -2.27 0.21 -6.81
CA THR A 60 -2.03 -1.22 -6.62
C THR A 60 -2.06 -1.93 -7.96
N ALA A 61 -1.18 -2.91 -8.15
CA ALA A 61 -1.14 -3.78 -9.33
C ALA A 61 -2.30 -4.80 -9.36
N CYS A 62 -3.16 -4.79 -8.34
CA CYS A 62 -4.37 -5.57 -8.18
C CYS A 62 -5.54 -4.62 -7.81
N PRO A 63 -6.80 -5.10 -7.65
CA PRO A 63 -7.90 -4.25 -7.19
C PRO A 63 -7.53 -3.50 -5.90
N ASN A 64 -7.64 -2.16 -5.92
CA ASN A 64 -7.21 -1.30 -4.81
C ASN A 64 -8.21 -1.38 -3.65
N PRO A 65 -7.81 -1.82 -2.43
CA PRO A 65 -8.72 -1.93 -1.30
C PRO A 65 -8.88 -0.64 -0.47
N TRP A 66 -8.27 0.47 -0.90
CA TRP A 66 -8.33 1.77 -0.24
C TRP A 66 -8.86 2.87 -1.17
#